data_AF-A0AAV8VBZ7-F1
#
_entry.id   AF-A0AAV8VBZ7-F1
#
_cell.length_a   1.000
_cell.length_b   1.000
_cell.length_c   1.000
_cell.angle_alpha   90.00
_cell.angle_beta   90.00
_cell.angle_gamma   90.00
#
_symmetry.space_group_name_H-M   'P 1'
#
loop_
_entity.id
_entity.type
_entity.pdbx_description
1 polymer ?
#
loop_
_entity_poly.entity_id
_entity_poly.type
_entity_poly.pdbx_seq_one_letter_code
_entity_poly.pdbx_strand_id
1 'polypeptide(L)'
;IIPPVLFMLGLGSTIWIVRLFYGPIKDLYSDLEYGRCKKNWWTILLFINNHYNQDDMCYFTTWYLAADTQLYMLSLIVLSIIWKCRHRTKEILTACIFIGILIPTIISYIYDLDIIYRITPENSKNNKFRSFNFNAIYSSTYANMATYMVGIYIGYLYSRNGMENVFLTNQRKLTWLLAFLGLPALVIAASSYYYTGLLSALLSGILKPLYALGIGIGILGMSQRTGGIIKSVCEWQPAVFMGDFTYSTYIVHYGIVFYRTAVAKQPLYLSDYVLITSFIWDAVLSFFCGFLMHLFVEMPAFQLQKKLVPQVRKQRNPGFYKNQD
;
A
#
# COMPACT_ATOMS: atom_id res chain seq x y z
N ILE A 1 9.74 -5.69 8.45
CA ILE A 1 9.49 -6.15 7.06
C ILE A 1 9.83 -7.63 6.88
N ILE A 2 11.11 -8.02 6.83
CA ILE A 2 11.48 -9.37 6.37
C ILE A 2 10.86 -10.56 7.16
N PRO A 3 10.77 -10.55 8.52
CA PRO A 3 10.39 -11.76 9.26
C PRO A 3 8.97 -12.28 8.96
N PRO A 4 7.91 -11.44 8.94
CA PRO A 4 6.58 -11.94 8.58
C PRO A 4 6.47 -12.49 7.16
N VAL A 5 7.18 -11.88 6.20
CA VAL A 5 7.21 -12.34 4.81
C VAL A 5 7.91 -13.69 4.70
N LEU A 6 9.04 -13.87 5.37
CA LEU A 6 9.75 -15.16 5.39
C LEU A 6 8.90 -16.27 5.99
N PHE A 7 8.16 -15.98 7.05
CA PHE A 7 7.26 -16.94 7.65
C PHE A 7 6.14 -17.34 6.69
N MET A 8 5.47 -16.38 6.05
CA MET A 8 4.43 -16.69 5.05
C MET A 8 4.99 -17.37 3.81
N LEU A 9 6.20 -17.04 3.39
CA LEU A 9 6.89 -17.71 2.29
C LEU A 9 7.23 -19.16 2.66
N GLY A 10 7.72 -19.40 3.88
CA GLY A 10 7.93 -20.76 4.40
C GLY A 10 6.62 -21.54 4.45
N LEU A 11 5.54 -20.92 4.90
CA LEU A 11 4.22 -21.54 4.89
C LEU A 11 3.71 -21.83 3.47
N GLY A 12 3.83 -20.90 2.52
CA GLY A 12 3.38 -21.06 1.14
C GLY A 12 4.25 -22.00 0.29
N SER A 13 5.52 -22.17 0.66
CA SER A 13 6.46 -23.12 0.02
C SER A 13 6.45 -24.51 0.67
N THR A 14 5.73 -24.70 1.78
CA THR A 14 5.62 -25.99 2.45
C THR A 14 4.27 -26.66 2.20
N ILE A 15 4.30 -27.99 2.12
CA ILE A 15 3.13 -28.86 1.88
C ILE A 15 2.04 -28.69 2.96
N TRP A 16 2.38 -28.16 4.14
CA TRP A 16 1.50 -28.03 5.29
C TRP A 16 0.30 -27.11 5.02
N ILE A 17 0.49 -25.98 4.34
CA ILE A 17 -0.62 -25.12 3.91
C ILE A 17 -1.48 -25.81 2.85
N VAL A 18 -0.88 -26.49 1.89
CA VAL A 18 -1.60 -27.23 0.84
C VAL A 18 -2.51 -28.32 1.43
N ARG A 19 -2.21 -28.82 2.64
CA ARG A 19 -3.08 -29.75 3.36
C ARG A 19 -4.17 -29.08 4.20
N LEU A 20 -3.89 -27.90 4.77
CA LEU A 20 -4.87 -27.12 5.56
C LEU A 20 -5.97 -26.51 4.68
N PHE A 21 -5.64 -26.14 3.45
CA PHE A 21 -6.59 -25.57 2.47
C PHE A 21 -7.19 -26.69 1.61
N TYR A 22 -8.02 -27.53 2.23
CA TYR A 22 -8.74 -28.60 1.55
C TYR A 22 -10.12 -28.14 1.09
N GLY A 23 -10.44 -28.34 -0.18
CA GLY A 23 -11.73 -27.96 -0.76
C GLY A 23 -11.83 -28.37 -2.24
N PRO A 24 -13.03 -28.23 -2.85
CA PRO A 24 -13.29 -28.71 -4.21
C PRO A 24 -12.54 -27.93 -5.30
N ILE A 25 -12.02 -26.73 -4.99
CA ILE A 25 -11.28 -25.87 -5.92
C ILE A 25 -9.81 -25.68 -5.49
N LYS A 26 -9.29 -26.61 -4.70
CA LYS A 26 -7.94 -26.57 -4.14
C LYS A 26 -6.87 -26.45 -5.24
N ASP A 27 -7.06 -27.15 -6.34
CA ASP A 27 -6.19 -27.16 -7.53
C ASP A 27 -6.07 -25.77 -8.18
N LEU A 28 -7.18 -25.03 -8.28
CA LEU A 28 -7.19 -23.67 -8.84
C LEU A 28 -6.52 -22.63 -7.93
N TYR A 29 -6.46 -22.86 -6.62
CA TYR A 29 -5.92 -21.91 -5.64
C TYR A 29 -4.65 -22.42 -4.98
N SER A 30 -4.76 -23.36 -4.05
CA SER A 30 -3.65 -23.73 -3.15
C SER A 30 -2.53 -24.45 -3.87
N ASP A 31 -2.85 -25.40 -4.76
CA ASP A 31 -1.83 -26.15 -5.49
C ASP A 31 -1.10 -25.26 -6.51
N LEU A 32 -1.85 -24.35 -7.15
CA LEU A 32 -1.30 -23.37 -8.07
C LEU A 32 -0.39 -22.36 -7.37
N GLU A 33 -0.79 -21.82 -6.22
CA GLU A 33 0.05 -20.95 -5.39
C GLU A 33 1.32 -21.65 -4.92
N TYR A 34 1.21 -22.90 -4.48
CA TYR A 34 2.37 -23.71 -4.09
C TYR A 34 3.34 -23.90 -5.26
N GLY A 35 2.84 -24.21 -6.47
CA GLY A 35 3.65 -24.35 -7.67
C GLY A 35 4.41 -23.07 -8.02
N ARG A 36 3.73 -21.91 -8.00
CA ARG A 36 4.33 -20.58 -8.20
C ARG A 36 5.41 -20.30 -7.17
N CYS A 37 5.13 -20.58 -5.90
CA CYS A 37 6.08 -20.33 -4.81
C CYS A 37 7.29 -21.24 -4.86
N LYS A 38 7.13 -22.52 -5.18
CA LYS A 38 8.26 -23.44 -5.37
C LYS A 38 9.24 -22.94 -6.44
N LYS A 39 8.72 -22.33 -7.52
CA LYS A 39 9.53 -21.82 -8.64
C LYS A 39 10.13 -20.44 -8.36
N ASN A 40 9.36 -19.53 -7.78
CA ASN A 40 9.68 -18.10 -7.75
C ASN A 40 9.87 -17.51 -6.34
N TRP A 41 9.94 -18.31 -5.26
CA TRP A 41 10.12 -17.80 -3.89
C TRP A 41 11.29 -16.81 -3.74
N TRP A 42 12.40 -17.05 -4.44
CA TRP A 42 13.61 -16.23 -4.36
C TRP A 42 13.39 -14.79 -4.81
N THR A 43 12.42 -14.55 -5.71
CA THR A 43 12.09 -13.21 -6.23
C THR A 43 11.50 -12.29 -5.16
N ILE A 44 10.85 -12.86 -4.14
CA ILE A 44 10.32 -12.11 -2.99
C ILE A 44 11.46 -11.59 -2.13
N LEU A 45 12.53 -12.36 -1.96
CA LEU A 45 13.68 -11.96 -1.15
C LEU A 45 14.47 -10.82 -1.78
N LEU A 46 14.51 -10.80 -3.11
CA LEU A 46 15.14 -9.73 -3.89
C LEU A 46 14.19 -8.56 -4.16
N PHE A 47 12.92 -8.65 -3.76
CA PHE A 47 11.90 -7.64 -4.01
C PHE A 47 11.73 -7.29 -5.51
N ILE A 48 11.74 -8.29 -6.38
CA ILE A 48 11.58 -8.14 -7.84
C ILE A 48 10.38 -8.90 -8.40
N ASN A 49 9.56 -9.52 -7.55
CA ASN A 49 8.42 -10.35 -7.94
C ASN A 49 7.29 -9.57 -8.65
N ASN A 50 7.26 -8.24 -8.55
CA ASN A 50 6.36 -7.38 -9.31
C ASN A 50 6.88 -7.04 -10.72
N HIS A 51 8.08 -7.47 -11.10
CA HIS A 51 8.69 -7.23 -12.40
C HIS A 51 9.09 -8.54 -13.10
N TYR A 52 9.69 -9.47 -12.36
CA TYR A 52 10.07 -10.78 -12.88
C TYR A 52 8.91 -11.76 -12.83
N ASN A 53 8.59 -12.37 -13.97
CA ASN A 53 7.59 -13.44 -14.12
C ASN A 53 6.27 -13.15 -13.37
N GLN A 54 5.67 -12.00 -13.69
CA GLN A 54 4.55 -11.39 -12.95
C GLN A 54 3.32 -12.32 -12.87
N ASP A 55 3.07 -13.12 -13.90
CA ASP A 55 1.91 -14.04 -13.95
C ASP A 55 2.05 -15.25 -13.01
N ASP A 56 3.29 -15.62 -12.67
CA ASP A 56 3.62 -16.70 -11.74
C ASP A 56 4.17 -16.18 -10.41
N MET A 57 3.84 -14.93 -10.04
CA MET A 57 4.33 -14.35 -8.79
C MET A 57 3.94 -15.21 -7.58
N CYS A 58 4.96 -15.57 -6.80
CA CYS A 58 4.75 -16.24 -5.51
C CYS A 58 4.09 -15.26 -4.55
N TYR A 59 3.06 -15.73 -3.87
CA TYR A 59 2.32 -14.98 -2.85
C TYR A 59 1.85 -13.60 -3.32
N PHE A 60 0.66 -13.58 -3.92
CA PHE A 60 0.13 -12.43 -4.66
C PHE A 60 0.33 -11.09 -3.96
N THR A 61 0.07 -10.94 -2.66
CA THR A 61 0.18 -9.62 -2.01
C THR A 61 1.60 -9.08 -1.89
N THR A 62 2.65 -9.87 -2.10
CA THR A 62 4.03 -9.36 -2.01
C THR A 62 4.41 -8.36 -3.10
N TRP A 63 3.61 -8.17 -4.16
CA TRP A 63 3.93 -7.16 -5.19
C TRP A 63 4.08 -5.75 -4.57
N TYR A 64 3.26 -5.43 -3.57
CA TYR A 64 3.27 -4.09 -2.95
C TYR A 64 4.59 -3.85 -2.25
N LEU A 65 5.10 -4.87 -1.56
CA LEU A 65 6.35 -4.76 -0.84
C LEU A 65 7.54 -4.61 -1.79
N ALA A 66 7.50 -5.29 -2.94
CA ALA A 66 8.48 -5.08 -3.99
C ALA A 66 8.40 -3.67 -4.59
N ALA A 67 7.20 -3.19 -4.90
CA ALA A 67 7.01 -1.83 -5.41
C ALA A 67 7.49 -0.78 -4.40
N ASP A 68 7.14 -0.92 -3.12
CA ASP A 68 7.51 0.01 -2.04
C ASP A 68 9.03 0.06 -1.83
N THR A 69 9.70 -1.10 -1.77
CA THR A 69 11.16 -1.14 -1.63
C THR A 69 11.89 -0.54 -2.83
N GLN A 70 11.40 -0.77 -4.05
CA GLN A 70 11.96 -0.15 -5.26
C GLN A 70 11.75 1.37 -5.27
N LEU A 71 10.57 1.84 -4.87
CA LEU A 71 10.27 3.27 -4.75
C LEU A 71 11.06 3.93 -3.62
N TYR A 72 11.30 3.21 -2.53
CA TYR A 72 12.19 3.64 -1.46
C TYR A 72 13.61 3.85 -1.99
N MET A 73 14.17 2.90 -2.73
CA MET A 73 15.48 3.05 -3.36
C MET A 73 15.52 4.24 -4.33
N LEU A 74 14.50 4.41 -5.16
CA LEU A 74 14.35 5.57 -6.04
C LEU A 74 14.29 6.88 -5.23
N SER A 75 13.58 6.89 -4.10
CA SER A 75 13.46 8.06 -3.24
C SER A 75 14.80 8.46 -2.62
N LEU A 76 15.65 7.50 -2.25
CA LEU A 76 17.00 7.78 -1.76
C LEU A 76 17.84 8.49 -2.84
N ILE A 77 17.74 8.05 -4.09
CA ILE A 77 18.41 8.69 -5.23
C ILE A 77 17.89 10.11 -5.42
N VAL A 78 16.57 10.30 -5.47
CA VAL A 78 15.94 11.61 -5.65
C VAL A 78 16.31 12.56 -4.50
N LEU A 79 16.26 12.10 -3.25
CA LEU A 79 16.63 12.89 -2.08
C LEU A 79 18.13 13.22 -2.06
N SER A 80 18.99 12.34 -2.54
CA SER A 80 20.43 12.61 -2.70
C SER A 80 20.70 13.72 -3.73
N ILE A 81 19.96 13.72 -4.84
CA ILE A 81 20.02 14.80 -5.85
C ILE A 81 19.49 16.11 -5.25
N ILE A 82 18.38 16.07 -4.51
CA ILE A 82 17.81 17.23 -3.82
C ILE A 82 18.79 17.80 -2.80
N TRP A 83 19.54 16.96 -2.08
CA TRP A 83 20.56 17.40 -1.14
C TRP A 83 21.61 18.28 -1.84
N LYS A 84 22.08 17.87 -3.01
CA LYS A 84 23.05 18.63 -3.81
C LYS A 84 22.44 19.89 -4.42
N CYS A 85 21.16 19.84 -4.83
CA CYS A 85 20.45 20.89 -5.56
C CYS A 85 19.26 21.46 -4.77
N ARG A 86 19.47 21.85 -3.51
CA ARG A 86 18.39 22.23 -2.58
C ARG A 86 17.46 23.34 -3.10
N HIS A 87 17.98 24.27 -3.90
CA HIS A 87 17.19 25.35 -4.50
C HIS A 87 16.16 24.85 -5.53
N ARG A 88 16.41 23.72 -6.20
CA ARG A 88 15.52 23.12 -7.22
C ARG A 88 14.62 22.01 -6.68
N THR A 89 14.49 21.87 -5.36
CA THR A 89 13.72 20.78 -4.74
C THR A 89 12.31 20.65 -5.32
N LYS A 90 11.59 21.78 -5.48
CA LYS A 90 10.23 21.79 -6.02
C LYS A 90 10.21 21.28 -7.46
N GLU A 91 11.09 21.81 -8.31
CA GLU A 91 11.20 21.46 -9.73
C GLU A 91 11.48 19.96 -9.91
N ILE A 92 12.45 19.42 -9.16
CA ILE A 92 12.83 18.00 -9.21
C ILE A 92 11.64 17.11 -8.84
N LEU A 93 10.96 17.41 -7.74
CA LEU A 93 9.83 16.61 -7.29
C LEU A 93 8.63 16.73 -8.24
N THR A 94 8.33 17.93 -8.76
CA THR A 94 7.26 18.11 -9.75
C THR A 94 7.57 17.36 -11.05
N ALA A 95 8.83 17.34 -11.49
CA ALA A 95 9.25 16.56 -12.64
C ALA A 95 9.08 15.05 -12.40
N CYS A 96 9.45 14.56 -11.21
CA CYS A 96 9.27 13.15 -10.85
C CYS A 96 7.78 12.76 -10.81
N ILE A 97 6.90 13.61 -10.26
CA ILE A 97 5.45 13.40 -10.27
C ILE A 97 4.93 13.37 -11.71
N PHE A 98 5.36 14.33 -12.54
CA PHE A 98 4.95 14.39 -13.95
C PHE A 98 5.36 13.14 -14.72
N ILE A 99 6.60 12.67 -14.57
CA ILE A 99 7.09 11.42 -15.16
C ILE A 99 6.26 10.23 -14.65
N GLY A 100 5.98 10.16 -13.35
CA GLY A 100 5.19 9.11 -12.74
C GLY A 100 3.71 9.09 -13.18
N ILE A 101 3.17 10.21 -13.67
CA ILE A 101 1.82 10.29 -14.29
C ILE A 101 1.90 9.91 -15.77
N LEU A 102 2.95 10.39 -16.46
CA LEU A 102 3.12 10.22 -17.89
C LEU A 102 3.31 8.74 -18.28
N ILE A 103 4.15 7.99 -17.55
CA ILE A 103 4.44 6.58 -17.88
C ILE A 103 3.17 5.72 -17.84
N PRO A 104 2.37 5.71 -16.75
CA PRO A 104 1.12 4.95 -16.73
C PRO A 104 0.11 5.44 -17.77
N THR A 105 0.03 6.74 -18.02
CA THR A 105 -0.85 7.31 -19.04
C THR A 105 -0.52 6.78 -20.44
N ILE A 106 0.76 6.77 -20.81
CA ILE A 106 1.22 6.27 -22.11
C ILE A 106 0.90 4.77 -22.25
N ILE A 107 1.21 3.98 -21.21
CA ILE A 107 0.96 2.54 -21.22
C ILE A 107 -0.54 2.27 -21.34
N SER A 108 -1.37 2.95 -20.55
CA SER A 108 -2.83 2.80 -20.63
C SER A 108 -3.40 3.21 -21.98
N TYR A 109 -2.82 4.21 -22.64
CA TYR A 109 -3.23 4.59 -23.99
C TYR A 109 -2.86 3.54 -25.04
N ILE A 110 -1.64 3.00 -24.99
CA ILE A 110 -1.16 2.01 -25.97
C ILE A 110 -1.97 0.70 -25.87
N TYR A 111 -2.30 0.28 -24.65
CA TYR A 111 -2.96 -1.00 -24.39
C TYR A 111 -4.47 -0.87 -24.15
N ASP A 112 -5.07 0.30 -24.39
CA ASP A 112 -6.49 0.62 -24.18
C ASP A 112 -7.02 0.11 -22.81
N LEU A 113 -6.32 0.53 -21.76
CA LEU A 113 -6.61 0.06 -20.41
C LEU A 113 -7.66 0.95 -19.71
N ASP A 114 -8.44 0.32 -18.82
CA ASP A 114 -9.38 1.02 -17.93
C ASP A 114 -8.62 1.81 -16.84
N ILE A 115 -9.30 2.76 -16.20
CA ILE A 115 -8.71 3.64 -15.17
C ILE A 115 -8.27 2.90 -13.91
N ILE A 116 -8.88 1.74 -13.63
CA ILE A 116 -8.60 0.88 -12.49
C ILE A 116 -8.64 -0.60 -12.90
N TYR A 117 -7.95 -1.45 -12.15
CA TYR A 117 -8.13 -2.89 -12.28
C TYR A 117 -9.45 -3.31 -11.63
N ARG A 118 -10.40 -3.81 -12.42
CA ARG A 118 -11.70 -4.30 -11.94
C ARG A 118 -11.68 -5.81 -11.70
N ILE A 119 -12.09 -6.22 -10.51
CA ILE A 119 -12.31 -7.62 -10.19
C ILE A 119 -13.71 -8.00 -10.67
N THR A 120 -13.78 -8.83 -11.71
CA THR A 120 -15.04 -9.37 -12.22
C THR A 120 -15.32 -10.75 -11.59
N PRO A 121 -16.60 -11.18 -11.55
CA PRO A 121 -16.95 -12.53 -11.10
C PRO A 121 -16.22 -13.62 -11.90
N GLU A 122 -15.99 -13.40 -13.19
CA GLU A 122 -15.28 -14.33 -14.06
C GLU A 122 -13.79 -14.44 -13.72
N ASN A 123 -13.11 -13.30 -13.51
CA ASN A 123 -11.71 -13.29 -13.09
C ASN A 123 -11.55 -13.96 -11.72
N SER A 124 -12.51 -13.71 -10.83
CA SER A 124 -12.52 -14.31 -9.50
C SER A 124 -12.69 -15.82 -9.55
N LYS A 125 -13.70 -16.31 -10.29
CA LYS A 125 -14.01 -17.74 -10.45
C LYS A 125 -12.83 -18.56 -10.97
N ASN A 126 -12.05 -17.99 -11.89
CA ASN A 126 -10.96 -18.70 -12.57
C ASN A 126 -9.57 -18.40 -11.99
N ASN A 127 -9.48 -17.70 -10.85
CA ASN A 127 -8.22 -17.25 -10.25
C ASN A 127 -7.32 -16.44 -11.23
N LYS A 128 -7.93 -15.64 -12.11
CA LYS A 128 -7.26 -14.81 -13.13
C LYS A 128 -6.97 -13.39 -12.63
N PHE A 129 -6.58 -13.26 -11.36
CA PHE A 129 -6.21 -11.96 -10.78
C PHE A 129 -4.87 -11.44 -11.31
N ARG A 130 -3.97 -12.36 -11.67
CA ARG A 130 -2.65 -12.09 -12.25
C ARG A 130 -2.80 -11.92 -13.75
N SER A 131 -3.16 -10.72 -14.17
CA SER A 131 -3.29 -10.36 -15.58
C SER A 131 -2.40 -9.18 -15.92
N PHE A 132 -2.14 -9.00 -17.22
CA PHE A 132 -1.40 -7.84 -17.70
C PHE A 132 -2.01 -6.51 -17.19
N ASN A 133 -3.33 -6.37 -17.18
CA ASN A 133 -4.01 -5.15 -16.70
C ASN A 133 -3.71 -4.89 -15.22
N PHE A 134 -3.74 -5.93 -14.39
CA PHE A 134 -3.35 -5.83 -12.98
C PHE A 134 -1.88 -5.40 -12.84
N ASN A 135 -0.99 -6.05 -13.59
CA ASN A 135 0.44 -5.76 -13.53
C ASN A 135 0.74 -4.33 -13.98
N ALA A 136 0.14 -3.91 -15.09
CA ALA A 136 0.43 -2.64 -15.72
C ALA A 136 -0.07 -1.44 -14.91
N ILE A 137 -1.30 -1.51 -14.40
CA ILE A 137 -2.00 -0.37 -13.79
C ILE A 137 -1.89 -0.39 -12.26
N TYR A 138 -1.74 -1.58 -11.67
CA TYR A 138 -1.85 -1.76 -10.23
C TYR A 138 -0.51 -2.11 -9.57
N SER A 139 0.14 -3.20 -9.97
CA SER A 139 1.29 -3.75 -9.23
C SER A 139 2.64 -3.15 -9.59
N SER A 140 2.78 -2.56 -10.78
CA SER A 140 4.04 -2.03 -11.27
C SER A 140 4.55 -0.84 -10.44
N THR A 141 5.87 -0.73 -10.35
CA THR A 141 6.55 0.37 -9.67
C THR A 141 6.22 1.72 -10.29
N TYR A 142 6.20 1.78 -11.63
CA TYR A 142 5.93 3.01 -12.36
C TYR A 142 4.49 3.50 -12.15
N ALA A 143 3.50 2.61 -12.03
CA ALA A 143 2.11 2.98 -11.75
C ALA A 143 1.89 3.55 -10.36
N ASN A 144 2.83 3.34 -9.44
CA ASN A 144 2.79 3.83 -8.06
C ASN A 144 3.85 4.91 -7.78
N MET A 145 4.63 5.31 -8.79
CA MET A 145 5.70 6.30 -8.62
C MET A 145 5.15 7.68 -8.28
N ALA A 146 4.13 8.15 -9.01
CA ALA A 146 3.58 9.48 -8.78
C ALA A 146 2.93 9.63 -7.40
N THR A 147 2.20 8.61 -6.90
CA THR A 147 1.64 8.62 -5.54
C THR A 147 2.72 8.71 -4.47
N TYR A 148 3.79 7.93 -4.65
CA TYR A 148 4.93 7.94 -3.73
C TYR A 148 5.62 9.31 -3.71
N MET A 149 5.85 9.90 -4.89
CA MET A 149 6.47 11.23 -5.03
C MET A 149 5.60 12.36 -4.47
N VAL A 150 4.26 12.26 -4.58
CA VAL A 150 3.32 13.17 -3.89
C VAL A 150 3.53 13.11 -2.38
N GLY A 151 3.69 11.91 -1.80
CA GLY A 151 4.02 11.75 -0.39
C GLY A 151 5.32 12.45 0.03
N ILE A 152 6.39 12.28 -0.75
CA ILE A 152 7.66 12.99 -0.52
C ILE A 152 7.48 14.50 -0.61
N TYR A 153 6.71 14.98 -1.60
CA TYR A 153 6.43 16.40 -1.77
C TYR A 153 5.70 17.00 -0.57
N ILE A 154 4.67 16.32 -0.07
CA ILE A 154 3.98 16.72 1.16
C ILE A 154 4.93 16.71 2.36
N GLY A 155 5.79 15.70 2.49
CA GLY A 155 6.83 15.64 3.51
C GLY A 155 7.82 16.81 3.45
N TYR A 156 8.20 17.24 2.23
CA TYR A 156 9.01 18.43 2.02
C TYR A 156 8.29 19.71 2.45
N LEU A 157 7.00 19.85 2.13
CA LEU A 157 6.19 20.99 2.59
C LEU A 157 6.10 21.04 4.13
N TYR A 158 5.91 19.88 4.77
CA TYR A 158 5.92 19.76 6.22
C TYR A 158 7.27 20.18 6.82
N SER A 159 8.38 19.68 6.26
CA SER A 159 9.74 20.02 6.72
C SER A 159 10.04 21.52 6.62
N ARG A 160 9.51 22.20 5.59
CA ARG A 160 9.73 23.62 5.36
C ARG A 160 8.84 24.52 6.22
N ASN A 161 7.56 24.19 6.32
CA ASN A 161 6.57 25.01 7.02
C ASN A 161 6.51 24.70 8.52
N GLY A 162 7.16 23.63 8.98
CA GLY A 162 7.14 23.20 10.37
C GLY A 162 5.71 23.01 10.91
N MET A 163 5.54 23.32 12.20
CA MET A 163 4.23 23.33 12.87
C MET A 163 3.47 24.65 12.68
N GLU A 164 3.84 25.49 11.71
CA GLU A 164 3.09 26.73 11.46
C GLU A 164 1.64 26.38 11.08
N ASN A 165 0.70 27.10 11.71
CA ASN A 165 -0.72 26.82 11.53
C ASN A 165 -1.20 27.45 10.20
N VAL A 166 -0.98 26.77 9.08
CA VAL A 166 -1.40 27.26 7.76
C VAL A 166 -2.93 27.34 7.64
N PHE A 167 -3.66 26.46 8.32
CA PHE A 167 -5.12 26.31 8.22
C PHE A 167 -5.91 26.92 9.40
N LEU A 168 -5.60 28.15 9.81
CA LEU A 168 -6.26 28.81 10.96
C LEU A 168 -7.67 29.34 10.67
N THR A 169 -7.86 29.99 9.52
CA THR A 169 -9.13 30.62 9.15
C THR A 169 -10.20 29.56 8.88
N ASN A 170 -11.46 29.83 9.23
CA ASN A 170 -12.59 28.93 8.93
C ASN A 170 -12.65 28.54 7.44
N GLN A 171 -12.38 29.48 6.53
CA GLN A 171 -12.29 29.19 5.09
C GLN A 171 -11.18 28.16 4.78
N ARG A 172 -10.00 28.30 5.39
CA ARG A 172 -8.88 27.36 5.18
C ARG A 172 -9.12 25.99 5.80
N LYS A 173 -9.84 25.93 6.93
CA LYS A 173 -10.29 24.66 7.52
C LYS A 173 -11.29 23.95 6.62
N LEU A 174 -12.22 24.70 6.03
CA LEU A 174 -13.19 24.16 5.07
C LEU A 174 -12.48 23.65 3.81
N THR A 175 -11.55 24.40 3.24
CA THR A 175 -10.80 23.93 2.06
C THR A 175 -9.93 22.72 2.39
N TRP A 176 -9.32 22.68 3.57
CA TRP A 176 -8.61 21.48 4.04
C TRP A 176 -9.53 20.26 4.13
N LEU A 177 -10.72 20.40 4.72
CA LEU A 177 -11.69 19.31 4.86
C LEU A 177 -12.19 18.82 3.50
N LEU A 178 -12.51 19.75 2.60
CA LEU A 178 -12.93 19.46 1.23
C LEU A 178 -11.81 18.79 0.43
N ALA A 179 -10.55 19.18 0.62
CA ALA A 179 -9.43 18.50 -0.04
C ALA A 179 -9.21 17.09 0.54
N PHE A 180 -9.27 16.95 1.87
CA PHE A 180 -9.02 15.68 2.55
C PHE A 180 -10.08 14.62 2.24
N LEU A 181 -11.37 14.98 2.26
CA LEU A 181 -12.47 14.04 2.01
C LEU A 181 -12.97 14.08 0.57
N GLY A 182 -13.01 15.25 -0.04
CA GLY A 182 -13.57 15.45 -1.38
C GLY A 182 -12.70 14.87 -2.49
N LEU A 183 -11.36 14.97 -2.41
CA LEU A 183 -10.50 14.38 -3.44
C LEU A 183 -10.59 12.84 -3.46
N PRO A 184 -10.46 12.12 -2.31
CA PRO A 184 -10.69 10.67 -2.29
C PRO A 184 -12.10 10.29 -2.73
N ALA A 185 -13.14 11.00 -2.27
CA ALA A 185 -14.52 10.74 -2.67
C ALA A 185 -14.73 10.91 -4.18
N LEU A 186 -14.16 11.96 -4.79
CA LEU A 186 -14.19 12.19 -6.23
C LEU A 186 -13.51 11.05 -6.98
N VAL A 187 -12.34 10.59 -6.52
CA VAL A 187 -11.62 9.47 -7.14
C VAL A 187 -12.45 8.18 -7.07
N ILE A 188 -13.08 7.89 -5.93
CA ILE A 188 -13.97 6.72 -5.77
C ILE A 188 -15.18 6.83 -6.69
N ALA A 189 -15.81 8.00 -6.76
CA ALA A 189 -16.95 8.26 -7.64
C ALA A 189 -16.56 8.08 -9.11
N ALA A 190 -15.44 8.68 -9.55
CA ALA A 190 -14.91 8.49 -10.90
C ALA A 190 -14.62 7.01 -11.19
N SER A 191 -14.02 6.29 -10.24
CA SER A 191 -13.71 4.86 -10.38
C SER A 191 -14.94 3.96 -10.56
N SER A 192 -16.14 4.46 -10.24
CA SER A 192 -17.40 3.74 -10.41
C SER A 192 -17.90 3.72 -11.86
N TYR A 193 -17.36 4.59 -12.72
CA TYR A 193 -17.71 4.67 -14.14
C TYR A 193 -16.64 4.03 -15.03
N TYR A 194 -17.07 3.56 -16.20
CA TYR A 194 -16.18 3.09 -17.26
C TYR A 194 -15.80 4.24 -18.19
N TYR A 195 -14.53 4.34 -18.52
CA TYR A 195 -13.99 5.29 -19.48
C TYR A 195 -13.27 4.54 -20.59
N THR A 196 -13.14 5.15 -21.76
CA THR A 196 -12.45 4.57 -22.91
C THR A 196 -11.53 5.58 -23.57
N GLY A 197 -10.55 5.07 -24.33
CA GLY A 197 -9.63 5.89 -25.12
C GLY A 197 -8.78 6.86 -24.31
N LEU A 198 -8.56 8.06 -24.85
CA LEU A 198 -7.64 9.05 -24.28
C LEU A 198 -8.03 9.48 -22.86
N LEU A 199 -9.33 9.59 -22.58
CA LEU A 199 -9.81 9.99 -21.25
C LEU A 199 -9.47 8.92 -20.20
N SER A 200 -9.64 7.63 -20.53
CA SER A 200 -9.24 6.53 -19.65
C SER A 200 -7.74 6.57 -19.37
N ALA A 201 -6.94 6.75 -20.42
CA ALA A 201 -5.49 6.84 -20.30
C ALA A 201 -5.07 7.97 -19.35
N LEU A 202 -5.59 9.18 -19.54
CA LEU A 202 -5.29 10.34 -18.68
C LEU A 202 -5.71 10.10 -17.23
N LEU A 203 -6.92 9.58 -17.01
CA LEU A 203 -7.43 9.31 -15.68
C LEU A 203 -6.64 8.21 -14.96
N SER A 204 -6.17 7.18 -15.69
CA SER A 204 -5.37 6.10 -15.12
C SER A 204 -4.07 6.60 -14.46
N GLY A 205 -3.42 7.62 -15.03
CA GLY A 205 -2.22 8.23 -14.47
C GLY A 205 -2.50 9.21 -13.33
N ILE A 206 -3.64 9.90 -13.35
CA ILE A 206 -3.94 11.02 -12.43
C ILE A 206 -4.68 10.60 -11.18
N LEU A 207 -5.61 9.63 -11.26
CA LEU A 207 -6.54 9.31 -10.16
C LEU A 207 -5.82 8.84 -8.89
N LYS A 208 -4.85 7.93 -9.02
CA LYS A 208 -4.06 7.44 -7.89
C LYS A 208 -3.31 8.59 -7.18
N PRO A 209 -2.49 9.43 -7.87
CA PRO A 209 -1.85 10.60 -7.26
C PRO A 209 -2.83 11.59 -6.64
N LEU A 210 -4.00 11.79 -7.24
CA LEU A 210 -5.02 12.70 -6.73
C LEU A 210 -5.59 12.20 -5.39
N TYR A 211 -5.84 10.89 -5.29
CA TYR A 211 -6.22 10.26 -4.03
C TYR A 211 -5.15 10.47 -2.95
N ALA A 212 -3.89 10.18 -3.28
CA ALA A 212 -2.75 10.37 -2.37
C ALA A 212 -2.58 11.83 -1.94
N LEU A 213 -2.83 12.78 -2.85
CA LEU A 213 -2.78 14.21 -2.56
C LEU A 213 -3.83 14.61 -1.51
N GLY A 214 -5.08 14.12 -1.65
CA GLY A 214 -6.13 14.36 -0.66
C GLY A 214 -5.76 13.87 0.73
N ILE A 215 -5.29 12.61 0.81
CA ILE A 215 -4.80 12.03 2.08
C ILE A 215 -3.60 12.82 2.62
N GLY A 216 -2.64 13.19 1.77
CA GLY A 216 -1.46 13.96 2.15
C GLY A 216 -1.79 15.35 2.71
N ILE A 217 -2.74 16.07 2.10
CA ILE A 217 -3.25 17.35 2.61
C ILE A 217 -3.94 17.15 3.96
N GLY A 218 -4.69 16.06 4.11
CA GLY A 218 -5.28 15.62 5.38
C GLY A 218 -4.25 15.52 6.50
N ILE A 219 -3.23 14.68 6.29
CA ILE A 219 -2.13 14.46 7.24
C ILE A 219 -1.39 15.77 7.54
N LEU A 220 -1.09 16.58 6.51
CA LEU A 220 -0.42 17.87 6.69
C LEU A 220 -1.23 18.80 7.59
N GLY A 221 -2.53 18.95 7.37
CA GLY A 221 -3.37 19.78 8.24
C GLY A 221 -3.48 19.23 9.66
N MET A 222 -3.60 17.92 9.84
CA MET A 222 -3.60 17.29 11.18
C MET A 222 -2.30 17.54 11.95
N SER A 223 -1.17 17.50 11.26
CA SER A 223 0.14 17.83 11.83
C SER A 223 0.24 19.31 12.25
N GLN A 224 -0.49 20.20 11.58
CA GLN A 224 -0.55 21.66 11.83
C GLN A 224 -1.75 22.05 12.70
N ARG A 225 -2.11 21.20 13.67
CA ARG A 225 -3.16 21.43 14.68
C ARG A 225 -4.58 21.65 14.11
N THR A 226 -4.82 21.23 12.88
CA THR A 226 -6.16 21.25 12.25
C THR A 226 -6.80 19.88 12.36
N GLY A 227 -8.13 19.77 12.29
CA GLY A 227 -8.81 18.46 12.17
C GLY A 227 -9.66 18.02 13.36
N GLY A 228 -9.53 18.64 14.56
CA GLY A 228 -10.45 18.44 15.68
C GLY A 228 -10.79 16.97 15.95
N ILE A 229 -12.04 16.58 15.67
CA ILE A 229 -12.55 15.20 15.84
C ILE A 229 -11.78 14.20 14.95
N ILE A 230 -11.55 14.53 13.68
CA ILE A 230 -10.85 13.63 12.73
C ILE A 230 -9.47 13.30 13.26
N LYS A 231 -8.73 14.33 13.69
CA LYS A 231 -7.41 14.16 14.30
C LYS A 231 -7.49 13.28 15.55
N SER A 232 -8.48 13.53 16.41
CA SER A 232 -8.67 12.78 17.66
C SER A 232 -8.95 11.29 17.41
N VAL A 233 -9.69 10.95 16.35
CA VAL A 233 -9.96 9.57 15.94
C VAL A 233 -8.68 8.90 15.40
N CYS A 234 -7.92 9.59 14.56
CA CYS A 234 -6.66 9.07 14.01
C CYS A 234 -5.58 8.86 15.08
N GLU A 235 -5.56 9.70 16.12
CA GLU A 235 -4.63 9.61 17.26
C GLU A 235 -5.20 8.80 18.44
N TRP A 236 -6.35 8.16 18.26
CA TRP A 236 -7.01 7.37 19.30
C TRP A 236 -6.15 6.15 19.66
N GLN A 237 -6.04 5.83 20.95
CA GLN A 237 -5.13 4.80 21.45
C GLN A 237 -5.32 3.42 20.78
N PRO A 238 -6.55 2.90 20.59
CA PRO A 238 -6.77 1.67 19.82
C PRO A 238 -6.32 1.77 18.35
N ALA A 239 -6.48 2.94 17.71
CA ALA A 239 -6.05 3.13 16.33
C ALA A 239 -4.51 3.11 16.22
N VAL A 240 -3.83 3.75 17.17
CA VAL A 240 -2.35 3.70 17.28
C VAL A 240 -1.89 2.26 17.54
N PHE A 241 -2.53 1.56 18.49
CA PHE A 241 -2.22 0.17 18.79
C PHE A 241 -2.41 -0.76 17.57
N MET A 242 -3.50 -0.60 16.82
CA MET A 242 -3.71 -1.33 15.56
C MET A 242 -2.67 -1.00 14.49
N GLY A 243 -2.13 0.23 14.51
CA GLY A 243 -1.03 0.66 13.66
C GLY A 243 0.21 -0.21 13.81
N ASP A 244 0.54 -0.64 15.02
CA ASP A 244 1.77 -1.39 15.32
C ASP A 244 1.84 -2.76 14.62
N PHE A 245 0.68 -3.40 14.38
CA PHE A 245 0.61 -4.72 13.73
C PHE A 245 -0.07 -4.68 12.35
N THR A 246 -0.32 -3.49 11.79
CA THR A 246 -0.94 -3.34 10.46
C THR A 246 -0.13 -4.03 9.36
N TYR A 247 1.20 -4.02 9.46
CA TYR A 247 2.07 -4.73 8.52
C TYR A 247 1.87 -6.25 8.58
N SER A 248 1.83 -6.83 9.77
CA SER A 248 1.57 -8.26 9.96
C SER A 248 0.17 -8.65 9.49
N THR A 249 -0.84 -7.82 9.76
CA THR A 249 -2.21 -7.97 9.21
C THR A 249 -2.20 -7.96 7.68
N TYR A 250 -1.49 -7.01 7.06
CA TYR A 250 -1.34 -6.93 5.61
C TYR A 250 -0.68 -8.18 5.03
N ILE A 251 0.26 -8.80 5.72
CA ILE A 251 0.86 -10.03 5.23
C ILE A 251 -0.13 -11.19 5.35
N VAL A 252 -0.85 -11.35 6.46
CA VAL A 252 -1.69 -12.55 6.67
C VAL A 252 -3.04 -12.50 5.94
N HIS A 253 -3.63 -11.31 5.73
CA HIS A 253 -5.01 -11.18 5.22
C HIS A 253 -5.28 -11.92 3.90
N TYR A 254 -4.28 -11.98 3.00
CA TYR A 254 -4.44 -12.66 1.72
C TYR A 254 -4.81 -14.13 1.89
N GLY A 255 -4.15 -14.81 2.82
CA GLY A 255 -4.45 -16.21 3.12
C GLY A 255 -5.88 -16.38 3.65
N ILE A 256 -6.34 -15.45 4.49
CA ILE A 256 -7.67 -15.49 5.11
C ILE A 256 -8.78 -15.27 4.08
N VAL A 257 -8.64 -14.22 3.26
CA VAL A 257 -9.64 -13.88 2.22
C VAL A 257 -9.80 -15.03 1.23
N PHE A 258 -8.70 -15.64 0.80
CA PHE A 258 -8.74 -16.73 -0.16
C PHE A 258 -9.03 -18.09 0.45
N TYR A 259 -8.80 -18.29 1.76
CA TYR A 259 -9.18 -19.51 2.47
C TYR A 259 -10.67 -19.78 2.33
N ARG A 260 -11.53 -18.77 2.57
CA ARG A 260 -12.98 -18.92 2.45
C ARG A 260 -13.39 -19.38 1.06
N THR A 261 -12.80 -18.81 0.02
CA THR A 261 -13.06 -19.20 -1.37
C THR A 261 -12.58 -20.64 -1.61
N ALA A 262 -11.37 -20.99 -1.17
CA ALA A 262 -10.78 -22.31 -1.37
C ALA A 262 -11.58 -23.46 -0.73
N VAL A 263 -12.19 -23.24 0.43
CA VAL A 263 -12.98 -24.25 1.15
C VAL A 263 -14.47 -24.26 0.78
N ALA A 264 -14.93 -23.32 -0.04
CA ALA A 264 -16.33 -23.21 -0.43
C ALA A 264 -16.79 -24.46 -1.20
N LYS A 265 -17.83 -25.13 -0.68
CA LYS A 265 -18.42 -26.33 -1.30
C LYS A 265 -19.58 -26.02 -2.25
N GLN A 266 -20.08 -24.79 -2.22
CA GLN A 266 -21.19 -24.32 -3.02
C GLN A 266 -20.82 -22.99 -3.68
N PRO A 267 -21.43 -22.64 -4.83
CA PRO A 267 -21.25 -21.33 -5.43
C PRO A 267 -21.58 -20.21 -4.45
N LEU A 268 -20.68 -19.24 -4.31
CA LEU A 268 -20.90 -18.06 -3.50
C LEU A 268 -21.78 -17.08 -4.30
N TYR A 269 -22.95 -16.75 -3.76
CA TYR A 269 -23.83 -15.74 -4.34
C TYR A 269 -23.22 -14.35 -4.13
N LEU A 270 -23.14 -13.56 -5.19
CA LEU A 270 -22.69 -12.18 -5.12
C LEU A 270 -23.87 -11.26 -4.85
N SER A 271 -23.86 -10.65 -3.67
CA SER A 271 -24.74 -9.55 -3.31
C SER A 271 -23.99 -8.58 -2.41
N ASP A 272 -24.40 -7.32 -2.38
CA ASP A 272 -23.77 -6.30 -1.53
C ASP A 272 -23.77 -6.72 -0.06
N TYR A 273 -24.86 -7.36 0.38
CA TYR A 273 -24.95 -7.93 1.72
C TYR A 273 -23.87 -8.99 1.98
N VAL A 274 -23.70 -9.94 1.06
CA VAL A 274 -22.68 -11.00 1.19
C VAL A 274 -21.27 -10.39 1.16
N LEU A 275 -21.03 -9.39 0.31
CA LEU A 275 -19.72 -8.73 0.22
C LEU A 275 -19.37 -7.94 1.49
N ILE A 276 -20.31 -7.16 2.03
CA ILE A 276 -20.11 -6.38 3.26
C ILE A 276 -19.89 -7.30 4.46
N THR A 277 -20.74 -8.32 4.62
CA THR A 277 -20.61 -9.28 5.72
C THR A 277 -19.29 -10.05 5.62
N SER A 278 -18.93 -10.50 4.42
CA SER A 278 -17.65 -11.14 4.13
C SER A 278 -16.46 -10.25 4.49
N PHE A 279 -16.51 -8.97 4.10
CA PHE A 279 -15.47 -7.99 4.40
C PHE A 279 -15.27 -7.81 5.92
N ILE A 280 -16.36 -7.67 6.68
CA ILE A 280 -16.29 -7.51 8.14
C ILE A 280 -15.63 -8.75 8.77
N TRP A 281 -16.06 -9.95 8.38
CA TRP A 281 -15.48 -11.20 8.87
C TRP A 281 -14.00 -11.32 8.53
N ASP A 282 -13.64 -11.09 7.28
CA ASP A 282 -12.26 -11.18 6.82
C ASP A 282 -11.37 -10.14 7.50
N ALA A 283 -11.87 -8.92 7.70
CA ALA A 283 -11.14 -7.85 8.39
C ALA A 283 -10.88 -8.22 9.85
N VAL A 284 -11.91 -8.60 10.61
CA VAL A 284 -11.77 -8.96 12.03
C VAL A 284 -10.79 -10.12 12.20
N LEU A 285 -10.94 -11.18 11.39
CA LEU A 285 -10.04 -12.33 11.45
C LEU A 285 -8.61 -11.97 11.02
N SER A 286 -8.45 -11.10 10.02
CA SER A 286 -7.14 -10.63 9.57
C SER A 286 -6.41 -9.81 10.62
N PHE A 287 -7.10 -8.89 11.31
CA PHE A 287 -6.50 -8.15 12.41
C PHE A 287 -6.15 -9.06 13.59
N PHE A 288 -7.00 -10.03 13.92
CA PHE A 288 -6.69 -11.01 14.97
C PHE A 288 -5.45 -11.85 14.63
N CYS A 289 -5.41 -12.46 13.44
CA CYS A 289 -4.26 -13.25 13.00
C CYS A 289 -3.01 -12.38 12.80
N GLY A 290 -3.17 -11.14 12.33
CA GLY A 290 -2.09 -10.15 12.21
C GLY A 290 -1.49 -9.77 13.56
N PHE A 291 -2.32 -9.63 14.60
CA PHE A 291 -1.86 -9.43 15.97
C PHE A 291 -1.04 -10.63 16.48
N LEU A 292 -1.51 -11.87 16.27
CA LEU A 292 -0.75 -13.07 16.64
C LEU A 292 0.58 -13.15 15.90
N MET A 293 0.56 -12.87 14.59
CA MET A 293 1.75 -12.85 13.75
C MET A 293 2.77 -11.81 14.24
N HIS A 294 2.29 -10.63 14.63
CA HIS A 294 3.11 -9.59 15.19
C HIS A 294 3.76 -10.02 16.52
N LEU A 295 2.99 -10.61 17.43
CA LEU A 295 3.46 -11.03 18.75
C LEU A 295 4.47 -12.19 18.67
N PHE A 296 4.22 -13.19 17.81
CA PHE A 296 5.02 -14.42 17.78
C PHE A 296 6.18 -14.38 16.77
N VAL A 297 6.10 -13.56 15.73
CA VAL A 297 7.11 -13.53 14.67
C VAL A 297 7.78 -12.18 14.56
N GLU A 298 7.00 -11.10 14.40
CA GLU A 298 7.57 -9.77 14.14
C GLU A 298 8.32 -9.21 15.35
N MET A 299 7.69 -9.18 16.53
CA MET A 299 8.27 -8.65 17.76
C MET A 299 9.55 -9.41 18.18
N PRO A 300 9.58 -10.76 18.25
CA PRO A 300 10.78 -11.49 18.65
C PRO A 300 11.91 -11.29 17.65
N ALA A 301 11.61 -11.29 16.35
CA ALA A 301 12.61 -11.05 15.31
C ALA A 301 13.19 -9.63 15.41
N PHE A 302 12.37 -8.63 15.71
CA PHE A 302 12.81 -7.25 15.92
C PHE A 302 13.72 -7.12 17.15
N GLN A 303 13.37 -7.79 18.26
CA GLN A 303 14.22 -7.82 19.46
C GLN A 303 15.57 -8.51 19.19
N LEU A 304 15.56 -9.59 18.43
CA LEU A 304 16.78 -10.28 18.01
C LEU A 304 17.65 -9.38 17.13
N GLN A 305 17.05 -8.71 16.13
CA GLN A 305 17.75 -7.75 15.27
C GLN A 305 18.42 -6.65 16.09
N LYS A 306 17.73 -6.10 17.10
CA LYS A 306 18.29 -5.07 17.98
C LYS A 306 19.51 -5.53 18.77
N LYS A 307 19.57 -6.81 19.13
CA LYS A 307 20.73 -7.39 19.84
C LYS A 307 21.91 -7.66 18.89
N LEU A 308 21.63 -8.06 17.65
CA LEU A 308 22.65 -8.44 16.67
C LEU A 308 23.24 -7.24 15.92
N VAL A 309 22.45 -6.19 15.68
CA VAL A 309 22.87 -5.01 14.92
C VAL A 309 23.29 -3.89 15.86
N PRO A 310 24.50 -3.31 15.70
CA PRO A 310 24.94 -2.16 16.47
C PRO A 310 23.93 -1.03 16.38
N GLN A 311 23.40 -0.61 17.52
CA GLN A 311 22.47 0.51 17.58
C GLN A 311 23.25 1.82 17.42
N VAL A 312 22.87 2.65 16.45
CA VAL A 312 23.41 4.01 16.33
C VAL A 312 23.07 4.75 17.63
N ARG A 313 24.11 5.10 18.40
CA ARG A 313 23.95 5.77 19.70
C ARG A 313 23.24 7.10 19.45
N LYS A 314 22.06 7.26 20.04
CA LYS A 314 21.29 8.52 19.97
C LYS A 314 22.18 9.63 20.52
N GLN A 315 22.71 10.51 19.66
CA GLN A 315 23.44 11.69 20.11
C GLN A 315 22.45 12.55 20.92
N ARG A 316 22.64 12.59 22.24
CA ARG A 316 21.97 13.53 23.13
C ARG A 316 22.55 14.90 22.78
N ASN A 317 21.85 15.73 22.00
CA ASN A 317 22.18 17.14 21.88
C ASN A 317 21.92 17.81 23.24
N PRO A 318 22.94 18.29 23.98
CA PRO A 318 22.76 18.84 25.32
C PRO A 318 22.20 20.29 25.36
N GLY A 319 21.74 20.84 24.24
CA GLY A 319 21.63 22.30 24.07
C GLY A 319 20.23 22.95 24.18
N PHE A 320 19.14 22.22 24.38
CA PHE A 320 17.78 22.79 24.23
C PHE A 320 16.97 23.00 25.53
N TYR A 321 17.57 22.80 26.71
CA TYR A 321 16.93 23.06 28.02
C TYR A 321 17.75 24.03 28.88
N LYS A 322 18.16 25.17 28.32
CA LYS A 322 18.54 26.34 29.11
C LYS A 322 17.83 27.55 28.55
N ASN A 323 17.00 28.16 29.40
CA ASN A 323 16.35 29.47 29.32
C ASN A 323 14.82 29.40 29.42
N GLN A 324 14.35 28.90 30.57
CA GLN A 324 13.12 29.35 31.22
C GLN A 324 13.36 29.27 32.73
N ASP A 325 14.09 30.25 33.25
CA ASP A 325 13.99 30.71 34.64
C ASP A 325 13.42 32.13 34.60
#